data_AF-A0A974AC47-F1
#
_entry.id   AF-A0A974AC47-F1
#
_cell.length_a   1.000
_cell.length_b   1.000
_cell.length_c   1.000
_cell.angle_alpha   90.00
_cell.angle_beta   90.00
_cell.angle_gamma   90.00
#
_symmetry.space_group_name_H-M   'P 1'
#
loop_
_entity.id
_entity.type
_entity.pdbx_description
1 polymer ?
#
loop_
_entity_poly.entity_id
_entity_poly.type
_entity_poly.pdbx_seq_one_letter_code
_entity_poly.pdbx_strand_id
1 'polypeptide(L)'
;MSNSCSPAGILDRLSKASSAEEFFSLLGVDYEPKIVNVARLHILKRMGQYFVKEQFAGAAEPEIRARCKAMLEQAYADFVASSPIEQRVFKVLKEAVADPNKSVAFVPLSALK
;
A
#
# COMPACT_ATOMS: atom_id res chain seq x y z
N MET A 1 -24.82 -16.97 -1.65
CA MET A 1 -23.73 -16.22 -1.01
C MET A 1 -22.46 -17.04 -1.20
N SER A 2 -21.72 -16.78 -2.27
CA SER A 2 -20.61 -17.64 -2.70
C SER A 2 -19.34 -17.25 -1.94
N ASN A 3 -18.98 -18.06 -0.95
CA ASN A 3 -17.64 -18.07 -0.38
C ASN A 3 -16.66 -18.57 -1.46
N SER A 4 -16.04 -17.65 -2.20
CA SER A 4 -14.84 -17.94 -2.97
C SER A 4 -13.63 -17.97 -2.04
N CYS A 5 -13.64 -18.89 -1.08
CA CYS A 5 -12.48 -19.21 -0.25
C CYS A 5 -11.69 -20.29 -1.00
N SER A 6 -10.89 -19.89 -1.99
CA SER A 6 -9.83 -20.76 -2.47
C SER A 6 -8.80 -20.89 -1.35
N PRO A 7 -8.29 -22.09 -1.01
CA PRO A 7 -7.19 -22.29 -0.06
C PRO A 7 -5.84 -21.79 -0.61
N ALA A 8 -5.88 -20.99 -1.66
CA ALA A 8 -4.72 -20.48 -2.33
C ALA A 8 -4.30 -19.20 -1.59
N GLY A 9 -3.13 -19.26 -0.95
CA GLY A 9 -2.60 -18.15 -0.16
C GLY A 9 -2.57 -16.85 -0.96
N ILE A 10 -2.48 -15.72 -0.26
CA ILE A 10 -2.52 -14.38 -0.87
C ILE A 10 -1.62 -14.25 -2.13
N LEU A 11 -0.46 -14.91 -2.14
CA LEU A 11 0.46 -15.00 -3.29
C LEU A 11 -0.18 -15.55 -4.57
N ASP A 12 -1.00 -16.62 -4.49
CA ASP A 12 -1.69 -17.18 -5.64
C ASP A 12 -2.75 -16.21 -6.18
N ARG A 13 -3.49 -15.56 -5.28
CA ARG A 13 -4.50 -14.56 -5.65
C ARG A 13 -3.86 -13.37 -6.36
N LEU A 14 -2.71 -12.90 -5.85
CA LEU A 14 -1.92 -11.85 -6.50
C LEU A 14 -1.34 -12.31 -7.85
N SER A 15 -0.94 -13.56 -7.98
CA SER A 15 -0.46 -14.12 -9.26
C SER A 15 -1.55 -14.23 -10.31
N LYS A 16 -2.82 -14.37 -9.91
CA LYS A 16 -3.98 -14.39 -10.81
C LYS A 16 -4.50 -13.01 -11.16
N ALA A 17 -4.15 -12.00 -10.36
CA ALA A 17 -4.55 -10.63 -10.59
C ALA A 17 -3.94 -10.11 -11.90
N SER A 18 -4.77 -9.53 -12.75
CA SER A 18 -4.36 -9.07 -14.09
C SER A 18 -4.09 -7.57 -14.16
N SER A 19 -4.32 -6.84 -13.06
CA SER A 19 -4.25 -5.37 -13.04
C SER A 19 -3.85 -4.86 -11.66
N ALA A 20 -3.12 -3.74 -11.61
CA ALA A 20 -2.65 -3.14 -10.36
C ALA A 20 -3.80 -2.90 -9.35
N GLU A 21 -4.96 -2.46 -9.81
CA GLU A 21 -6.15 -2.21 -8.98
C GLU A 21 -6.64 -3.46 -8.23
N GLU A 22 -6.52 -4.64 -8.84
CA GLU A 22 -6.83 -5.89 -8.15
C GLU A 22 -5.84 -6.17 -7.02
N PHE A 23 -4.56 -5.82 -7.16
CA PHE A 23 -3.58 -5.97 -6.07
C PHE A 23 -3.96 -5.10 -4.88
N PHE A 24 -4.33 -3.83 -5.12
CA PHE A 24 -4.80 -2.93 -4.07
C PHE A 24 -6.07 -3.45 -3.40
N SER A 25 -7.03 -3.94 -4.19
CA SER A 25 -8.30 -4.50 -3.69
C SER A 25 -8.09 -5.78 -2.88
N LEU A 26 -7.20 -6.67 -3.32
CA LEU A 26 -6.88 -7.92 -2.63
C LEU A 26 -6.14 -7.68 -1.31
N LEU A 27 -5.24 -6.69 -1.28
CA LEU A 27 -4.46 -6.35 -0.09
C LEU A 27 -5.22 -5.41 0.85
N GLY A 28 -6.25 -4.71 0.36
CA GLY A 28 -7.00 -3.70 1.12
C GLY A 28 -6.17 -2.45 1.37
N VAL A 29 -5.51 -1.96 0.32
CA VAL A 29 -4.74 -0.71 0.33
C VAL A 29 -5.56 0.36 -0.38
N ASP A 30 -5.81 1.47 0.29
CA ASP A 30 -6.44 2.63 -0.32
C ASP A 30 -5.52 3.24 -1.38
N TYR A 31 -6.09 3.55 -2.55
CA TYR A 31 -5.35 4.13 -3.66
C TYR A 31 -6.20 5.15 -4.40
N GLU A 32 -5.53 6.14 -5.00
CA GLU A 32 -6.20 7.06 -5.90
C GLU A 32 -6.20 6.50 -7.34
N PRO A 33 -7.37 6.26 -7.96
CA PRO A 33 -7.44 5.66 -9.30
C PRO A 33 -6.69 6.47 -10.36
N LYS A 34 -6.66 7.79 -10.23
CA LYS A 34 -5.95 8.68 -11.17
C LYS A 34 -4.45 8.42 -11.20
N ILE A 35 -3.85 8.16 -10.03
CA ILE A 35 -2.42 7.86 -9.89
C ILE A 35 -2.16 6.44 -10.39
N VAL A 36 -2.95 5.47 -9.90
CA VAL A 36 -2.79 4.07 -10.29
C VAL A 36 -2.95 3.90 -11.79
N ASN A 37 -3.92 4.55 -12.44
CA ASN A 37 -4.14 4.47 -13.88
C ASN A 37 -2.90 4.83 -14.71
N VAL A 38 -2.11 5.82 -14.27
CA VAL A 38 -0.88 6.25 -14.94
C VAL A 38 0.31 5.38 -14.54
N ALA A 39 0.32 4.90 -13.30
CA ALA A 39 1.43 4.15 -12.72
C ALA A 39 1.29 2.62 -12.79
N ARG A 40 0.20 2.06 -13.36
CA ARG A 40 -0.13 0.61 -13.30
C ARG A 40 1.07 -0.26 -13.65
N LEU A 41 1.70 0.00 -14.80
CA LEU A 41 2.85 -0.77 -15.29
C LEU A 41 4.09 -0.61 -14.41
N HIS A 42 4.33 0.59 -13.87
CA HIS A 42 5.47 0.86 -12.99
C HIS A 42 5.30 0.17 -11.64
N ILE A 43 4.11 0.28 -11.03
CA ILE A 43 3.78 -0.36 -9.76
C ILE A 43 3.92 -1.88 -9.89
N LEU A 44 3.34 -2.50 -10.94
CA LEU A 44 3.46 -3.94 -11.17
C LEU A 44 4.92 -4.38 -11.37
N LYS A 45 5.69 -3.63 -12.16
CA LYS A 45 7.11 -3.94 -12.41
C LYS A 45 7.94 -3.83 -11.12
N ARG A 46 7.76 -2.76 -10.35
CA ARG A 46 8.49 -2.52 -9.10
C ARG A 46 8.10 -3.51 -8.01
N MET A 47 6.82 -3.81 -7.88
CA MET A 47 6.33 -4.86 -6.96
C MET A 47 6.93 -6.23 -7.31
N GLY A 48 6.95 -6.62 -8.60
CA GLY A 48 7.60 -7.86 -9.04
C GLY A 48 9.10 -7.90 -8.69
N GLN A 49 9.80 -6.77 -8.79
CA GLN A 49 11.21 -6.68 -8.37
C GLN A 49 11.39 -6.89 -6.85
N TYR A 50 10.46 -6.43 -6.02
CA TYR A 50 10.50 -6.70 -4.59
C TYR A 50 10.25 -8.18 -4.30
N PHE A 51 9.30 -8.83 -4.99
CA PHE A 51 9.01 -10.26 -4.83
C PHE A 51 10.21 -11.15 -5.16
N VAL A 52 11.02 -10.79 -6.16
CA VAL A 52 12.24 -11.54 -6.49
C VAL A 52 13.31 -11.40 -5.40
N LYS A 53 13.36 -10.26 -4.72
CA LYS A 53 14.32 -10.00 -3.63
C LYS A 53 13.86 -10.58 -2.30
N GLU A 54 12.57 -10.69 -2.10
CA GLU A 54 11.98 -11.15 -0.84
C GLU A 54 11.77 -12.66 -0.85
N GLN A 55 12.23 -13.33 0.21
CA GLN A 55 11.93 -14.73 0.43
C GLN A 55 10.71 -14.83 1.36
N PHE A 56 9.57 -15.25 0.80
CA PHE A 56 8.36 -15.57 1.58
C PHE A 56 8.39 -16.99 2.18
N ALA A 57 9.49 -17.73 1.97
CA ALA A 57 9.62 -19.11 2.41
C ALA A 57 9.54 -19.23 3.94
N GLY A 58 8.55 -19.99 4.42
CA GLY A 58 8.35 -20.26 5.86
C GLY A 58 7.52 -19.21 6.60
N ALA A 59 7.08 -18.13 5.95
CA ALA A 59 6.21 -17.13 6.58
C ALA A 59 4.75 -17.60 6.59
N ALA A 60 4.03 -17.29 7.67
CA ALA A 60 2.59 -17.54 7.74
C ALA A 60 1.82 -16.63 6.77
N GLU A 61 0.69 -17.08 6.25
CA GLU A 61 -0.16 -16.31 5.33
C GLU A 61 -0.44 -14.85 5.77
N PRO A 62 -0.81 -14.56 7.04
CA PRO A 62 -1.03 -13.17 7.47
C PRO A 62 0.23 -12.31 7.39
N GLU A 63 1.40 -12.89 7.62
CA GLU A 63 2.68 -12.20 7.53
C GLU A 63 3.05 -11.94 6.06
N ILE A 64 2.85 -12.92 5.18
CA ILE A 64 3.03 -12.75 3.74
C ILE A 64 2.12 -11.62 3.24
N ARG A 65 0.85 -11.61 3.66
CA ARG A 65 -0.10 -10.56 3.28
C ARG A 65 0.38 -9.18 3.74
N ALA A 66 0.85 -9.06 4.98
CA ALA A 66 1.39 -7.81 5.50
C ALA A 66 2.61 -7.33 4.73
N ARG A 67 3.54 -8.23 4.37
CA ARG A 67 4.72 -7.90 3.56
C ARG A 67 4.32 -7.47 2.15
N CYS A 68 3.43 -8.20 1.48
CA CYS A 68 2.93 -7.82 0.16
C CYS A 68 2.23 -6.45 0.18
N LYS A 69 1.47 -6.16 1.24
CA LYS A 69 0.85 -4.86 1.48
C LYS A 69 1.90 -3.75 1.55
N ALA A 70 2.91 -3.93 2.41
CA ALA A 70 3.98 -2.95 2.58
C ALA A 70 4.77 -2.70 1.28
N MET A 71 5.04 -3.75 0.49
CA MET A 71 5.69 -3.60 -0.82
C MET A 71 4.86 -2.79 -1.81
N LEU A 72 3.54 -3.02 -1.84
CA LEU A 72 2.64 -2.29 -2.74
C LEU A 72 2.56 -0.82 -2.34
N GLU A 73 2.44 -0.54 -1.03
CA GLU A 73 2.48 0.81 -0.48
C GLU A 73 3.80 1.51 -0.78
N GLN A 74 4.94 0.82 -0.65
CA GLN A 74 6.25 1.37 -0.99
C GLN A 74 6.39 1.63 -2.50
N ALA A 75 5.97 0.70 -3.36
CA ALA A 75 6.02 0.88 -4.81
C ALA A 75 5.14 2.06 -5.27
N TYR A 76 3.98 2.21 -4.63
CA TYR A 76 3.10 3.35 -4.83
C TYR A 76 3.81 4.63 -4.38
N ALA A 77 4.20 4.71 -3.10
CA ALA A 77 4.88 5.86 -2.49
C ALA A 77 6.13 6.29 -3.27
N ASP A 78 6.94 5.38 -3.80
CA ASP A 78 8.09 5.70 -4.65
C ASP A 78 7.69 6.40 -5.96
N PHE A 79 6.64 5.92 -6.61
CA PHE A 79 6.12 6.53 -7.84
C PHE A 79 5.63 7.93 -7.55
N VAL A 80 4.85 8.05 -6.48
CA VAL A 80 4.25 9.30 -6.14
C VAL A 80 5.37 10.27 -5.68
N ALA A 81 6.36 9.85 -4.89
CA ALA A 81 7.47 10.71 -4.42
C ALA A 81 8.36 11.21 -5.56
N SER A 82 8.44 10.42 -6.64
CA SER A 82 9.13 10.78 -7.87
C SER A 82 8.31 11.72 -8.77
N SER A 83 7.03 11.91 -8.49
CA SER A 83 6.11 12.78 -9.23
C SER A 83 5.86 14.10 -8.46
N PRO A 84 5.91 15.28 -9.09
CA PRO A 84 5.67 16.56 -8.40
C PRO A 84 4.25 16.75 -7.82
N ILE A 85 3.34 15.78 -8.00
CA ILE A 85 1.93 15.84 -7.61
C ILE A 85 1.74 15.65 -6.07
N GLU A 86 2.83 15.46 -5.31
CA GLU A 86 2.82 14.64 -4.10
C GLU A 86 3.01 15.23 -2.73
N GLN A 87 3.11 16.55 -2.58
CA GLN A 87 3.28 17.11 -1.24
C GLN A 87 2.07 16.89 -0.30
N ARG A 88 1.02 16.17 -0.73
CA ARG A 88 -0.24 15.94 0.02
C ARG A 88 -0.63 14.48 0.27
N VAL A 89 -0.17 13.50 -0.53
CA VAL A 89 -0.67 12.10 -0.44
C VAL A 89 0.05 11.32 0.66
N PHE A 90 1.28 11.72 1.02
CA PHE A 90 2.08 11.12 2.11
C PHE A 90 1.57 11.36 3.53
N LYS A 91 0.62 12.28 3.74
CA LYS A 91 0.12 12.55 5.09
C LYS A 91 -0.70 11.37 5.64
N VAL A 92 -1.42 10.66 4.77
CA VAL A 92 -2.43 9.67 5.18
C VAL A 92 -1.82 8.32 5.57
N LEU A 93 -0.71 7.89 4.95
CA LEU A 93 -0.09 6.59 5.28
C LEU A 93 0.72 6.59 6.59
N LYS A 94 1.12 7.77 7.09
CA LYS A 94 1.89 7.88 8.33
C LYS A 94 1.02 7.97 9.59
N GLU A 95 -0.27 8.27 9.45
CA GLU A 95 -1.22 8.40 10.58
C GLU A 95 -1.85 7.05 11.00
N ALA A 96 -1.73 5.99 10.20
CA ALA A 96 -2.34 4.68 10.50
C ALA A 96 -1.48 3.77 11.42
N VAL A 97 -0.24 4.15 11.75
CA VAL A 97 0.65 3.40 12.66
C VAL A 97 1.23 4.31 13.75
N ALA A 98 0.49 5.37 14.11
CA ALA A 98 0.81 6.19 15.27
C ALA A 98 -0.36 6.15 16.24
N ASP A 99 -0.28 5.18 17.16
CA ASP A 99 -0.62 5.31 18.58
C ASP A 99 -1.96 5.99 18.96
N PRO A 100 -2.94 5.28 19.58
CA PRO A 100 -4.21 5.88 20.01
C PRO A 100 -4.10 6.87 21.19
N ASN A 101 -2.90 7.35 21.58
CA ASN A 101 -2.73 8.31 22.67
C ASN A 101 -1.80 9.48 22.33
N LYS A 102 -2.20 10.34 21.38
CA LYS A 102 -1.61 11.68 21.32
C LYS A 102 -2.58 12.79 20.91
N SER A 103 -3.29 13.32 21.89
CA SER A 103 -3.80 14.69 21.86
C SER A 103 -2.63 15.68 22.01
N VAL A 104 -2.32 16.46 20.96
CA VAL A 104 -1.65 17.76 21.13
C VAL A 104 -2.06 18.65 19.95
N ALA A 105 -3.13 19.43 20.13
CA ALA A 105 -3.09 20.83 20.55
C ALA A 105 -2.68 21.76 19.39
N PHE A 106 -3.68 22.11 18.57
CA PHE A 106 -3.61 23.19 17.60
C PHE A 106 -3.47 24.52 18.35
N VAL A 107 -2.30 25.17 18.28
CA VAL A 107 -2.09 26.50 18.85
C VAL A 107 -2.36 27.53 17.75
N PRO A 108 -3.41 28.36 17.85
CA PRO A 108 -3.64 29.42 16.88
C PRO A 108 -2.56 30.52 17.03
N LEU A 109 -2.10 31.04 15.88
CA LEU A 109 -1.08 32.08 15.73
C LEU A 109 -1.47 33.46 16.35
N SER A 110 -2.57 33.53 17.08
CA SER A 110 -3.06 34.72 17.78
C SER A 110 -2.29 35.06 19.06
N ALA A 111 -1.29 34.26 19.45
CA ALA A 111 -0.63 34.35 20.75
C ALA A 111 0.77 34.99 20.74
N LEU A 112 1.29 35.44 19.58
CA LEU A 112 2.55 36.19 19.55
C LEU A 112 2.26 37.69 19.62
N LYS A 113 2.23 38.22 20.85
CA LYS A 113 2.16 39.65 21.16
C LYS A 113 3.55 40.18 21.48
#